data_AF-A0A432FQY1-F1
#
_entry.id   AF-A0A432FQY1-F1
#
_cell.length_a   1.000
_cell.length_b   1.000
_cell.length_c   1.000
_cell.angle_alpha   90.00
_cell.angle_beta   90.00
_cell.angle_gamma   90.00
#
_symmetry.space_group_name_H-M   'P 1'
#
loop_
_entity.id
_entity.type
_entity.pdbx_description
1 polymer ?
#
loop_
_entity_poly.entity_id
_entity_poly.type
_entity_poly.pdbx_seq_one_letter_code
_entity_poly.pdbx_strand_id
1 'polypeptide(L)'
;MISSLWNIETLISSRLRRLEKQAEELQQLSSKSEEAIDQLLKQAQRDKIRYQSSINAYKQSRAEFTAHGKILLDAISPARLEQIVTVARKRMTGAWTTMGLKEAMRHMFDEINQQMEIAANQSQEMRRLVRTIYRRFQTYHDMQLAEPQMLSLISHQVELNLVHQESEIFRKSPRTTLTEQHFAVKRYFQTIVTRVRRIFMQAHSDAKDWLETALDPLTQEIHEHRNILSQQLADLKLSGRSRSMVRQRLTTLDRDCRRLEEQLARIAHRFSDFGVFRRRDLSEAT
;
A
#
# COMPACT_ATOMS: atom_id res chain seq x y z
N MET A 1 -44.60 61.18 -20.69
CA MET A 1 -43.14 60.92 -20.53
C MET A 1 -42.71 60.69 -19.08
N ILE A 2 -43.30 61.35 -18.06
CA ILE A 2 -42.92 61.14 -16.65
C ILE A 2 -43.45 59.78 -16.11
N SER A 3 -44.68 59.39 -16.46
CA SER A 3 -45.29 58.11 -16.05
C SER A 3 -44.57 56.87 -16.63
N SER A 4 -44.02 56.95 -17.85
CA SER A 4 -43.24 55.86 -18.45
C SER A 4 -41.88 55.67 -17.78
N LEU A 5 -41.27 56.75 -17.26
CA LEU A 5 -39.98 56.69 -16.56
C LEU A 5 -40.15 56.12 -15.13
N TRP A 6 -41.25 56.45 -14.46
CA TRP A 6 -41.59 55.90 -13.13
C TRP A 6 -41.92 54.40 -13.19
N ASN A 7 -42.59 53.96 -14.26
CA ASN A 7 -42.80 52.54 -14.53
C ASN A 7 -41.49 51.79 -14.81
N ILE A 8 -40.52 52.43 -15.45
CA ILE A 8 -39.19 51.83 -15.68
C ILE A 8 -38.39 51.76 -14.37
N GLU A 9 -38.41 52.81 -13.54
CA GLU A 9 -37.75 52.85 -12.24
C GLU A 9 -38.31 51.80 -11.26
N THR A 10 -39.64 51.69 -11.17
CA THR A 10 -40.30 50.66 -10.36
C THR A 10 -40.04 49.24 -10.89
N LEU A 11 -40.03 49.06 -12.22
CA LEU A 11 -39.72 47.78 -12.85
C LEU A 11 -38.26 47.36 -12.60
N ILE A 12 -37.30 48.28 -12.74
CA ILE A 12 -35.87 48.02 -12.47
C ILE A 12 -35.64 47.76 -10.98
N SER A 13 -36.25 48.54 -10.09
CA SER A 13 -36.13 48.35 -8.63
C SER A 13 -36.72 47.00 -8.18
N SER A 14 -37.86 46.58 -8.76
CA SER A 14 -38.45 45.27 -8.49
C SER A 14 -37.60 44.11 -9.02
N ARG A 15 -36.81 44.34 -10.08
CA ARG A 15 -35.91 43.35 -10.67
C ARG A 15 -34.61 43.25 -9.86
N LEU A 16 -34.07 44.37 -9.40
CA LEU A 16 -32.93 44.44 -8.48
C LEU A 16 -33.23 43.67 -7.19
N ARG A 17 -34.34 43.97 -6.54
CA ARG A 17 -34.75 43.33 -5.27
C ARG A 17 -34.98 41.81 -5.38
N ARG A 18 -35.42 41.35 -6.56
CA ARG A 18 -35.56 39.91 -6.86
C ARG A 18 -34.21 39.23 -7.08
N LEU A 19 -33.26 39.92 -7.73
CA LEU A 19 -31.91 39.42 -7.94
C LEU A 19 -31.09 39.42 -6.64
N GLU A 20 -31.24 40.43 -5.79
CA GLU A 20 -30.62 40.49 -4.46
C GLU A 20 -31.11 39.36 -3.56
N LYS A 21 -32.43 39.11 -3.52
CA LYS A 21 -33.00 38.02 -2.74
C LYS A 21 -32.53 36.64 -3.23
N GLN A 22 -32.45 36.44 -4.54
CA GLN A 22 -31.89 35.21 -5.12
C GLN A 22 -30.38 35.06 -4.83
N ALA A 23 -29.63 36.17 -4.83
CA ALA A 23 -28.21 36.16 -4.47
C ALA A 23 -28.00 35.82 -2.99
N GLU A 24 -28.83 36.36 -2.10
CA GLU A 24 -28.77 36.16 -0.65
C GLU A 24 -29.15 34.72 -0.25
N GLU A 25 -30.21 34.16 -0.87
CA GLU A 25 -30.60 32.75 -0.70
C GLU A 25 -29.52 31.79 -1.21
N LEU A 26 -28.89 32.08 -2.35
CA LEU A 26 -27.77 31.29 -2.89
C LEU A 26 -26.50 31.43 -2.04
N GLN A 27 -26.25 32.60 -1.46
CA GLN A 27 -25.08 32.88 -0.62
C GLN A 27 -25.16 32.16 0.73
N GLN A 28 -26.33 32.09 1.36
CA GLN A 28 -26.54 31.33 2.60
C GLN A 28 -26.43 29.81 2.42
N LEU A 29 -26.91 29.28 1.29
CA LEU A 29 -26.77 27.85 0.96
C LEU A 29 -25.32 27.50 0.57
N SER A 30 -24.61 28.43 -0.08
CA SER A 30 -23.20 28.24 -0.44
C SER A 30 -22.28 28.28 0.79
N SER A 31 -22.43 29.25 1.70
CA SER A 31 -21.48 29.49 2.80
C SER A 31 -21.40 28.35 3.82
N LYS A 32 -22.55 27.81 4.27
CA LYS A 32 -22.59 26.67 5.21
C LYS A 32 -22.01 25.38 4.62
N SER A 33 -22.02 25.24 3.30
CA SER A 33 -21.48 24.07 2.61
C SER A 33 -20.00 24.21 2.23
N GLU A 34 -19.49 25.44 2.13
CA GLU A 34 -18.14 25.75 1.69
C GLU A 34 -17.10 25.51 2.79
N GLU A 35 -17.38 25.98 4.01
CA GLU A 35 -16.48 25.79 5.14
C GLU A 35 -16.32 24.29 5.46
N ALA A 36 -17.41 23.52 5.36
CA ALA A 36 -17.39 22.07 5.48
C ALA A 36 -16.55 21.39 4.37
N ILE A 37 -16.67 21.83 3.11
CA ILE A 37 -15.89 21.26 2.00
C ILE A 37 -14.41 21.63 2.10
N ASP A 38 -14.07 22.85 2.50
CA ASP A 38 -12.67 23.26 2.71
C ASP A 38 -12.03 22.47 3.85
N GLN A 39 -12.77 22.25 4.95
CA GLN A 39 -12.34 21.38 6.04
C GLN A 39 -12.14 19.93 5.58
N LEU A 40 -13.07 19.37 4.79
CA LEU A 40 -12.95 18.02 4.22
C LEU A 40 -11.78 17.90 3.24
N LEU A 41 -11.51 18.93 2.44
CA LEU A 41 -10.38 18.95 1.50
C LEU A 41 -9.05 19.02 2.24
N LYS A 42 -8.93 19.86 3.28
CA LYS A 42 -7.78 19.91 4.19
C LYS A 42 -7.59 18.58 4.93
N GLN A 43 -8.68 17.91 5.31
CA GLN A 43 -8.63 16.60 5.94
C GLN A 43 -8.13 15.53 4.96
N ALA A 44 -8.72 15.43 3.77
CA ALA A 44 -8.31 14.49 2.72
C ALA A 44 -6.84 14.68 2.29
N GLN A 45 -6.35 15.93 2.25
CA GLN A 45 -4.93 16.21 2.01
C GLN A 45 -4.03 15.69 3.13
N ARG A 46 -4.43 15.89 4.40
CA ARG A 46 -3.70 15.34 5.57
C ARG A 46 -3.70 13.81 5.54
N ASP A 47 -4.82 13.19 5.22
CA ASP A 47 -4.95 11.73 5.08
C ASP A 47 -4.04 11.20 3.98
N LYS A 48 -3.98 11.87 2.82
CA LYS A 48 -3.04 11.52 1.74
C LYS A 48 -1.58 11.60 2.17
N ILE A 49 -1.18 12.63 2.93
CA ILE A 49 0.20 12.78 3.43
C ILE A 49 0.53 11.66 4.42
N ARG A 50 -0.37 11.37 5.37
CA ARG A 50 -0.22 10.24 6.30
C ARG A 50 -0.07 8.92 5.56
N TYR A 51 -0.94 8.69 4.58
CA TYR A 51 -0.92 7.50 3.76
C TYR A 51 0.37 7.34 2.95
N GLN A 52 0.90 8.43 2.40
CA GLN A 52 2.19 8.41 1.69
C GLN A 52 3.35 7.99 2.60
N SER A 53 3.33 8.42 3.87
CA SER A 53 4.30 7.96 4.88
C SER A 53 4.17 6.44 5.11
N SER A 54 2.94 5.92 5.21
CA SER A 54 2.69 4.47 5.31
C SER A 54 3.22 3.69 4.10
N ILE A 55 3.04 4.20 2.88
CA ILE A 55 3.61 3.58 1.66
C ILE A 55 5.14 3.53 1.74
N ASN A 56 5.78 4.61 2.19
CA ASN A 56 7.24 4.64 2.29
C ASN A 56 7.75 3.64 3.32
N ALA A 57 7.08 3.54 4.47
CA ALA A 57 7.37 2.53 5.48
C ALA A 57 7.20 1.10 4.93
N TYR A 58 6.14 0.84 4.16
CA TYR A 58 5.95 -0.45 3.49
C TYR A 58 7.07 -0.79 2.53
N LYS A 59 7.49 0.17 1.68
CA LYS A 59 8.59 -0.04 0.74
C LYS A 59 9.89 -0.41 1.47
N GLN A 60 10.18 0.25 2.59
CA GLN A 60 11.32 -0.08 3.42
C GLN A 60 11.22 -1.50 3.99
N SER A 61 10.08 -1.85 4.59
CA SER A 61 9.86 -3.19 5.13
C SER A 61 9.87 -4.29 4.06
N ARG A 62 9.37 -4.01 2.85
CA ARG A 62 9.43 -4.92 1.70
C ARG A 62 10.87 -5.13 1.23
N ALA A 63 11.69 -4.07 1.21
CA ALA A 63 13.10 -4.17 0.88
C ALA A 63 13.86 -5.03 1.91
N GLU A 64 13.62 -4.80 3.20
CA GLU A 64 14.16 -5.60 4.31
C GLU A 64 13.71 -7.07 4.21
N PHE A 65 12.43 -7.32 3.96
CA PHE A 65 11.88 -8.66 3.75
C PHE A 65 12.56 -9.38 2.56
N THR A 66 12.76 -8.67 1.45
CA THR A 66 13.43 -9.21 0.26
C THR A 66 14.90 -9.55 0.55
N ALA A 67 15.60 -8.68 1.29
CA ALA A 67 16.99 -8.91 1.68
C ALA A 67 17.13 -10.16 2.56
N HIS A 68 16.26 -10.31 3.57
CA HIS A 68 16.21 -11.51 4.40
C HIS A 68 15.81 -12.76 3.61
N GLY A 69 14.89 -12.62 2.66
CA GLY A 69 14.47 -13.69 1.76
C GLY A 69 15.62 -14.22 0.91
N LYS A 70 16.50 -13.34 0.44
CA LYS A 70 17.70 -13.75 -0.28
C LYS A 70 18.63 -14.59 0.60
N ILE A 71 18.87 -14.19 1.84
CA ILE A 71 19.70 -14.95 2.79
C ILE A 71 19.11 -16.35 3.02
N LEU A 72 17.79 -16.42 3.18
CA LEU A 72 17.08 -17.69 3.31
C LEU A 72 17.29 -18.58 2.09
N LEU A 73 16.98 -18.08 0.88
CA LEU A 73 17.10 -18.86 -0.35
C LEU A 73 18.54 -19.29 -0.62
N ASP A 74 19.52 -18.43 -0.36
CA ASP A 74 20.93 -18.75 -0.56
C ASP A 74 21.37 -19.93 0.33
N ALA A 75 20.92 -19.97 1.59
CA ALA A 75 21.25 -21.03 2.56
C ALA A 75 20.73 -22.42 2.13
N ILE A 76 19.51 -22.48 1.57
CA ILE A 76 18.90 -23.73 1.07
C ILE A 76 18.99 -23.87 -0.46
N SER A 77 19.85 -23.09 -1.12
CA SER A 77 19.95 -23.13 -2.57
C SER A 77 20.50 -24.47 -3.06
N PRO A 78 19.98 -25.01 -4.19
CA PRO A 78 20.55 -26.19 -4.82
C PRO A 78 22.05 -26.01 -5.14
N ALA A 79 22.47 -24.81 -5.52
CA ALA A 79 23.87 -24.49 -5.78
C ALA A 79 24.75 -24.65 -4.53
N ARG A 80 24.29 -24.14 -3.37
CA ARG A 80 24.99 -24.30 -2.09
C ARG A 80 25.10 -25.77 -1.70
N LEU A 81 24.03 -26.54 -1.86
CA LEU A 81 24.07 -27.98 -1.61
C LEU A 81 25.06 -28.70 -2.53
N GLU A 82 25.06 -28.40 -3.83
CA GLU A 82 26.00 -29.04 -4.77
C GLU A 82 27.46 -28.74 -4.46
N GLN A 83 27.78 -27.57 -3.90
CA GLN A 83 29.12 -27.27 -3.41
C GLN A 83 29.53 -28.23 -2.27
N ILE A 84 28.68 -28.38 -1.26
CA ILE A 84 28.90 -29.30 -0.13
C ILE A 84 29.05 -30.74 -0.64
N VAL A 85 28.14 -31.17 -1.51
CA VAL A 85 28.11 -32.52 -2.09
C VAL A 85 29.36 -32.80 -2.94
N THR A 86 29.86 -31.82 -3.69
CA THR A 86 31.07 -31.95 -4.51
C THR A 86 32.32 -32.09 -3.64
N VAL A 87 32.45 -31.27 -2.59
CA VAL A 87 33.55 -31.37 -1.62
C VAL A 87 33.51 -32.72 -0.91
N ALA A 88 32.33 -33.14 -0.46
CA ALA A 88 32.13 -34.43 0.19
C ALA A 88 32.48 -35.58 -0.74
N ARG A 89 32.08 -35.54 -2.03
CA ARG A 89 32.47 -36.56 -3.02
C ARG A 89 33.98 -36.70 -3.11
N LYS A 90 34.70 -35.58 -3.28
CA LYS A 90 36.17 -35.58 -3.37
C LYS A 90 36.83 -36.13 -2.11
N ARG A 91 36.37 -35.71 -0.91
CA ARG A 91 36.86 -36.22 0.38
C ARG A 91 36.62 -37.73 0.52
N MET A 92 35.43 -38.19 0.16
CA MET A 92 35.05 -39.60 0.25
C MET A 92 35.83 -40.48 -0.73
N THR A 93 36.05 -40.04 -1.97
CA THR A 93 36.85 -40.80 -2.96
C THR A 93 38.35 -40.73 -2.71
N GLY A 94 38.82 -39.70 -2.01
CA GLY A 94 40.22 -39.54 -1.62
C GLY A 94 40.59 -40.15 -0.28
N ALA A 95 39.63 -40.72 0.47
CA ALA A 95 39.88 -41.29 1.79
C ALA A 95 40.65 -42.63 1.67
N TRP A 96 41.79 -42.76 2.35
CA TRP A 96 42.62 -43.97 2.28
C TRP A 96 42.15 -45.08 3.22
N THR A 97 41.33 -44.74 4.20
CA THR A 97 40.83 -45.67 5.20
C THR A 97 39.31 -45.60 5.29
N THR A 98 38.70 -46.71 5.69
CA THR A 98 37.26 -46.77 5.98
C THR A 98 36.86 -45.76 7.06
N MET A 99 37.75 -45.47 8.03
CA MET A 99 37.51 -44.43 9.03
C MET A 99 37.44 -43.04 8.39
N GLY A 100 38.37 -42.70 7.50
CA GLY A 100 38.34 -41.43 6.76
C GLY A 100 37.11 -41.27 5.88
N LEU A 101 36.63 -42.36 5.27
CA LEU A 101 35.37 -42.38 4.51
C LEU A 101 34.17 -42.04 5.41
N LYS A 102 34.07 -42.70 6.57
CA LYS A 102 33.00 -42.45 7.54
C LYS A 102 33.05 -41.01 8.04
N GLU A 103 34.24 -40.48 8.28
CA GLU A 103 34.41 -39.11 8.75
C GLU A 103 33.99 -38.09 7.68
N ALA A 104 34.33 -38.32 6.41
CA ALA A 104 33.86 -37.50 5.30
C ALA A 104 32.33 -37.49 5.16
N MET A 105 31.66 -38.62 5.42
CA MET A 105 30.18 -38.71 5.45
C MET A 105 29.58 -37.90 6.59
N ARG A 106 30.16 -37.99 7.79
CA ARG A 106 29.73 -37.22 8.96
C ARG A 106 29.84 -35.72 8.68
N HIS A 107 31.02 -35.26 8.24
CA HIS A 107 31.24 -33.85 7.91
C HIS A 107 30.27 -33.31 6.86
N MET A 108 29.95 -34.09 5.82
CA MET A 108 28.96 -33.67 4.82
C MET A 108 27.60 -33.39 5.47
N PHE A 109 27.13 -34.28 6.36
CA PHE A 109 25.86 -34.09 7.05
C PHE A 109 25.88 -32.94 8.04
N ASP A 110 27.00 -32.74 8.74
CA ASP A 110 27.18 -31.58 9.63
C ASP A 110 27.02 -30.26 8.84
N GLU A 111 27.68 -30.15 7.68
CA GLU A 111 27.57 -28.98 6.80
C GLU A 111 26.12 -28.78 6.27
N ILE A 112 25.44 -29.87 5.87
CA ILE A 112 24.05 -29.84 5.41
C ILE A 112 23.10 -29.38 6.52
N ASN A 113 23.23 -29.94 7.72
CA ASN A 113 22.40 -29.58 8.88
C ASN A 113 22.61 -28.12 9.26
N GLN A 114 23.84 -27.63 9.23
CA GLN A 114 24.16 -26.22 9.48
C GLN A 114 23.44 -25.30 8.49
N GLN A 115 23.40 -25.63 7.20
CA GLN A 115 22.66 -24.83 6.22
C GLN A 115 21.15 -24.80 6.49
N MET A 116 20.56 -25.96 6.82
CA MET A 116 19.14 -26.05 7.16
C MET A 116 18.82 -25.28 8.45
N GLU A 117 19.71 -25.28 9.44
CA GLU A 117 19.57 -24.50 10.67
C GLU A 117 19.60 -22.99 10.40
N ILE A 118 20.55 -22.52 9.57
CA ILE A 118 20.60 -21.12 9.12
C ILE A 118 19.28 -20.72 8.47
N ALA A 119 18.76 -21.55 7.56
CA ALA A 119 17.49 -21.29 6.89
C ALA A 119 16.30 -21.30 7.87
N ALA A 120 16.26 -22.23 8.82
CA ALA A 120 15.21 -22.29 9.83
C ALA A 120 15.19 -21.04 10.72
N ASN A 121 16.35 -20.61 11.22
CA ASN A 121 16.49 -19.40 12.02
C ASN A 121 16.08 -18.17 11.20
N GLN A 122 16.57 -18.07 9.96
CA GLN A 122 16.21 -16.98 9.05
C GLN A 122 14.69 -16.95 8.78
N SER A 123 14.05 -18.11 8.58
CA SER A 123 12.61 -18.20 8.39
C SER A 123 11.83 -17.69 9.62
N GLN A 124 12.33 -17.96 10.84
CA GLN A 124 11.69 -17.48 12.06
C GLN A 124 11.73 -15.96 12.17
N GLU A 125 12.88 -15.34 11.86
CA GLU A 125 13.01 -13.88 11.84
C GLU A 125 12.11 -13.25 10.77
N MET A 126 12.04 -13.86 9.58
CA MET A 126 11.13 -13.37 8.53
C MET A 126 9.66 -13.46 8.92
N ARG A 127 9.23 -14.55 9.59
CA ARG A 127 7.86 -14.66 10.12
C ARG A 127 7.56 -13.57 11.15
N ARG A 128 8.53 -13.20 11.99
CA ARG A 128 8.38 -12.07 12.92
C ARG A 128 8.24 -10.75 12.16
N LEU A 129 9.09 -10.51 11.17
CA LEU A 129 9.03 -9.33 10.31
C LEU A 129 7.66 -9.19 9.63
N VAL A 130 7.15 -10.25 9.01
CA VAL A 130 5.81 -10.25 8.38
C VAL A 130 4.73 -9.89 9.39
N ARG A 131 4.72 -10.49 10.60
CA ARG A 131 3.74 -10.13 11.63
C ARG A 131 3.84 -8.67 12.03
N THR A 132 5.05 -8.12 12.16
CA THR A 132 5.27 -6.70 12.48
C THR A 132 4.72 -5.80 11.38
N ILE A 133 4.95 -6.14 10.11
CA ILE A 133 4.43 -5.39 8.96
C ILE A 133 2.89 -5.40 8.98
N TYR A 134 2.28 -6.59 9.09
CA TYR A 134 0.81 -6.73 9.11
C TYR A 134 0.18 -5.98 10.29
N ARG A 135 0.71 -6.14 11.51
CA ARG A 135 0.21 -5.41 12.69
C ARG A 135 0.29 -3.90 12.52
N ARG A 136 1.42 -3.41 12.03
CA ARG A 136 1.59 -1.97 11.74
C ARG A 136 0.50 -1.50 10.79
N PHE A 137 0.23 -2.22 9.72
CA PHE A 137 -0.82 -1.84 8.76
C PHE A 137 -2.23 -1.90 9.33
N GLN A 138 -2.56 -2.93 10.12
CA GLN A 138 -3.86 -3.04 10.79
C GLN A 138 -4.11 -1.87 11.75
N THR A 139 -3.12 -1.50 12.59
CA THR A 139 -3.28 -0.41 13.57
C THR A 139 -3.46 0.97 12.93
N TYR A 140 -2.87 1.22 11.75
CA TYR A 140 -2.91 2.55 11.14
C TYR A 140 -4.15 2.83 10.30
N HIS A 141 -4.87 1.79 9.84
CA HIS A 141 -5.91 1.95 8.82
C HIS A 141 -7.21 1.19 9.10
N ASP A 142 -7.39 0.61 10.30
CA ASP A 142 -8.55 -0.23 10.65
C ASP A 142 -8.89 -1.31 9.58
N MET A 143 -7.85 -1.81 8.91
CA MET A 143 -7.96 -2.76 7.81
C MET A 143 -8.16 -4.19 8.33
N GLN A 144 -9.20 -4.86 7.85
CA GLN A 144 -9.42 -6.29 8.08
C GLN A 144 -8.56 -7.13 7.12
N LEU A 145 -7.26 -7.22 7.43
CA LEU A 145 -6.33 -8.07 6.68
C LEU A 145 -6.49 -9.53 7.11
N ALA A 146 -6.66 -10.44 6.15
CA ALA A 146 -6.54 -11.88 6.38
C ALA A 146 -5.14 -12.21 6.93
N GLU A 147 -5.04 -13.20 7.83
CA GLU A 147 -3.76 -13.60 8.37
C GLU A 147 -2.85 -14.17 7.26
N PRO A 148 -1.58 -13.74 7.19
CA PRO A 148 -0.67 -14.24 6.16
C PRO A 148 -0.34 -15.70 6.41
N GLN A 149 -0.30 -16.49 5.34
CA GLN A 149 0.28 -17.83 5.39
C GLN A 149 1.75 -17.71 5.84
N MET A 150 2.13 -18.54 6.80
CA MET A 150 3.48 -18.53 7.38
C MET A 150 4.30 -19.66 6.79
N LEU A 151 5.54 -19.36 6.36
CA LEU A 151 6.50 -20.39 5.97
C LEU A 151 6.76 -21.35 7.14
N SER A 152 6.89 -22.65 6.81
CA SER A 152 7.33 -23.67 7.75
C SER A 152 8.37 -24.56 7.09
N LEU A 153 9.57 -24.59 7.66
CA LEU A 153 10.62 -25.53 7.27
C LEU A 153 10.64 -26.78 8.15
N ILE A 154 9.72 -26.90 9.12
CA ILE A 154 9.72 -27.98 10.11
C ILE A 154 9.59 -29.35 9.45
N SER A 155 8.71 -29.50 8.46
CA SER A 155 8.55 -30.75 7.70
C SER A 155 9.86 -31.17 7.03
N HIS A 156 10.54 -30.23 6.38
CA HIS A 156 11.83 -30.44 5.73
C HIS A 156 12.95 -30.78 6.73
N GLN A 157 12.95 -30.15 7.90
CA GLN A 157 13.89 -30.47 8.99
C GLN A 157 13.68 -31.89 9.53
N VAL A 158 12.42 -32.28 9.74
CA VAL A 158 12.07 -33.65 10.18
C VAL A 158 12.51 -34.67 9.13
N GLU A 159 12.21 -34.42 7.86
CA GLU A 159 12.61 -35.30 6.76
C GLU A 159 14.14 -35.39 6.63
N LEU A 160 14.86 -34.27 6.78
CA LEU A 160 16.32 -34.24 6.77
C LEU A 160 16.90 -35.03 7.94
N ASN A 161 16.32 -34.91 9.13
CA ASN A 161 16.74 -35.67 10.31
C ASN A 161 16.57 -37.17 10.11
N LEU A 162 15.48 -37.62 9.47
CA LEU A 162 15.31 -39.04 9.12
C LEU A 162 16.40 -39.51 8.17
N VAL A 163 16.72 -38.74 7.13
CA VAL A 163 17.81 -39.06 6.20
C VAL A 163 19.17 -39.04 6.89
N HIS A 164 19.38 -38.16 7.87
CA HIS A 164 20.59 -38.12 8.68
C HIS A 164 20.74 -39.38 9.56
N GLN A 165 19.66 -39.84 10.20
CA GLN A 165 19.67 -41.10 10.96
C GLN A 165 20.00 -42.31 10.06
N GLU A 166 19.41 -42.36 8.86
CA GLU A 166 19.74 -43.40 7.87
C GLU A 166 21.20 -43.33 7.41
N SER A 167 21.74 -42.11 7.22
CA SER A 167 23.15 -41.89 6.94
C SER A 167 24.05 -42.43 8.05
N GLU A 168 23.68 -42.21 9.32
CA GLU A 168 24.41 -42.75 10.47
C GLU A 168 24.36 -44.28 10.54
N ILE A 169 23.21 -44.89 10.26
CA ILE A 169 23.07 -46.36 10.15
C ILE A 169 23.94 -46.90 9.02
N PHE A 170 23.91 -46.27 7.84
CA PHE A 170 24.76 -46.63 6.71
C PHE A 170 26.24 -46.56 7.09
N ARG A 171 26.66 -45.47 7.74
CA ARG A 171 28.03 -45.21 8.15
C ARG A 171 28.54 -46.21 9.19
N LYS A 172 27.70 -46.58 10.16
CA LYS A 172 28.04 -47.53 11.24
C LYS A 172 27.91 -49.00 10.82
N SER A 173 27.26 -49.29 9.70
CA SER A 173 27.01 -50.67 9.26
C SER A 173 28.30 -51.48 9.05
N PRO A 174 28.36 -52.74 9.55
CA PRO A 174 29.43 -53.67 9.23
C PRO A 174 29.56 -53.89 7.73
N ARG A 175 28.43 -53.93 7.00
CA ARG A 175 28.42 -54.09 5.54
C ARG A 175 29.18 -52.96 4.85
N THR A 176 28.96 -51.71 5.23
CA THR A 176 29.69 -50.56 4.69
C THR A 176 31.17 -50.62 5.02
N THR A 177 31.53 -51.19 6.17
CA THR A 177 32.92 -51.33 6.61
C THR A 177 33.70 -52.34 5.76
N LEU A 178 33.01 -53.39 5.28
CA LEU A 178 33.55 -54.45 4.43
C LEU A 178 33.37 -54.20 2.92
N THR A 179 32.71 -53.11 2.53
CA THR A 179 32.50 -52.76 1.11
C THR A 179 33.67 -51.93 0.61
N GLU A 180 34.15 -52.20 -0.60
CA GLU A 180 35.15 -51.33 -1.24
C GLU A 180 34.65 -49.89 -1.35
N GLN A 181 35.58 -48.95 -1.18
CA GLN A 181 35.29 -47.51 -1.15
C GLN A 181 34.44 -47.04 -2.33
N HIS A 182 34.82 -47.41 -3.57
CA HIS A 182 34.11 -46.97 -4.78
C HIS A 182 32.61 -47.33 -4.73
N PHE A 183 32.30 -48.57 -4.36
CA PHE A 183 30.91 -49.05 -4.26
C PHE A 183 30.17 -48.42 -3.07
N ALA A 184 30.84 -48.25 -1.92
CA ALA A 184 30.26 -47.59 -0.75
C ALA A 184 29.87 -46.14 -1.07
N VAL A 185 30.77 -45.38 -1.71
CA VAL A 185 30.53 -43.99 -2.15
C VAL A 185 29.39 -43.94 -3.17
N LYS A 186 29.43 -44.77 -4.21
CA LYS A 186 28.37 -44.80 -5.23
C LYS A 186 26.99 -45.05 -4.61
N ARG A 187 26.88 -46.06 -3.74
CA ARG A 187 25.61 -46.39 -3.06
C ARG A 187 25.15 -45.26 -2.16
N TYR A 188 26.06 -44.63 -1.41
CA TYR A 188 25.74 -43.51 -0.53
C TYR A 188 25.15 -42.32 -1.30
N PHE A 189 25.73 -41.95 -2.44
CA PHE A 189 25.21 -40.87 -3.26
C PHE A 189 23.84 -41.18 -3.88
N GLN A 190 23.63 -42.43 -4.31
CA GLN A 190 22.37 -42.86 -4.90
C GLN A 190 21.23 -42.93 -3.86
N THR A 191 21.52 -43.30 -2.62
CA THR A 191 20.50 -43.54 -1.59
C THR A 191 20.27 -42.33 -0.68
N ILE A 192 21.33 -41.70 -0.19
CA ILE A 192 21.26 -40.64 0.81
C ILE A 192 21.27 -39.27 0.14
N VAL A 193 22.31 -38.96 -0.66
CA VAL A 193 22.48 -37.62 -1.26
C VAL A 193 21.32 -37.26 -2.20
N THR A 194 20.79 -38.23 -2.94
CA THR A 194 19.63 -38.02 -3.82
C THR A 194 18.39 -37.58 -3.04
N ARG A 195 18.17 -38.11 -1.83
CA ARG A 195 17.07 -37.68 -0.96
C ARG A 195 17.31 -36.29 -0.37
N VAL A 196 18.54 -36.01 0.08
CA VAL A 196 18.91 -34.66 0.56
C VAL A 196 18.65 -33.60 -0.52
N ARG A 197 19.03 -33.87 -1.78
CA ARG A 197 18.75 -32.98 -2.91
C ARG A 197 17.27 -32.68 -3.08
N ARG A 198 16.43 -33.72 -3.02
CA ARG A 198 14.97 -33.54 -3.10
C ARG A 198 14.45 -32.64 -1.98
N ILE A 199 14.90 -32.87 -0.74
CA ILE A 199 14.49 -32.06 0.42
C ILE A 199 14.88 -30.58 0.23
N PHE A 200 16.12 -30.31 -0.17
CA PHE A 200 16.58 -28.93 -0.41
C PHE A 200 15.84 -28.27 -1.59
N MET A 201 15.58 -29.01 -2.67
CA MET A 201 14.80 -28.49 -3.79
C MET A 201 13.38 -28.11 -3.36
N GLN A 202 12.71 -28.96 -2.59
CA GLN A 202 11.35 -28.68 -2.09
C GLN A 202 11.37 -27.49 -1.12
N ALA A 203 12.28 -27.50 -0.14
CA ALA A 203 12.41 -26.43 0.83
C ALA A 203 12.67 -25.08 0.15
N HIS A 204 13.53 -25.06 -0.87
CA HIS A 204 13.84 -23.86 -1.63
C HIS A 204 12.64 -23.39 -2.46
N SER A 205 11.89 -24.31 -3.10
CA SER A 205 10.67 -23.97 -3.84
C SER A 205 9.62 -23.37 -2.91
N ASP A 206 9.30 -24.05 -1.81
CA ASP A 206 8.30 -23.60 -0.84
C ASP A 206 8.68 -22.25 -0.23
N ALA A 207 9.96 -22.04 0.09
CA ALA A 207 10.45 -20.76 0.57
C ALA A 207 10.31 -19.66 -0.50
N LYS A 208 10.65 -19.95 -1.76
CA LYS A 208 10.53 -18.99 -2.86
C LYS A 208 9.08 -18.59 -3.10
N ASP A 209 8.18 -19.56 -3.21
CA ASP A 209 6.75 -19.32 -3.46
C ASP A 209 6.14 -18.51 -2.31
N TRP A 210 6.55 -18.79 -1.07
CA TRP A 210 6.14 -18.00 0.09
C TRP A 210 6.67 -16.56 0.03
N LEU A 211 7.93 -16.35 -0.35
CA LEU A 211 8.50 -15.00 -0.48
C LEU A 211 7.79 -14.16 -1.54
N GLU A 212 7.32 -14.79 -2.60
CA GLU A 212 6.56 -14.12 -3.66
C GLU A 212 5.16 -13.73 -3.18
N THR A 213 4.50 -14.59 -2.40
CA THR A 213 3.07 -14.44 -2.05
C THR A 213 2.78 -13.79 -0.68
N ALA A 214 3.72 -13.82 0.28
CA ALA A 214 3.46 -13.43 1.67
C ALA A 214 3.01 -11.97 1.86
N LEU A 215 3.43 -11.08 0.96
CA LEU A 215 3.11 -9.64 1.01
C LEU A 215 2.11 -9.20 -0.07
N ASP A 216 1.59 -10.11 -0.88
CA ASP A 216 0.64 -9.78 -1.95
C ASP A 216 -0.67 -9.19 -1.43
N PRO A 217 -1.31 -9.75 -0.39
CA PRO A 217 -2.54 -9.17 0.18
C PRO A 217 -2.33 -7.72 0.65
N LEU A 218 -1.20 -7.45 1.31
CA LEU A 218 -0.84 -6.08 1.72
C LEU A 218 -0.61 -5.17 0.52
N THR A 219 0.06 -5.66 -0.53
CA THR A 219 0.32 -4.89 -1.74
C THR A 219 -0.99 -4.50 -2.42
N GLN A 220 -1.95 -5.43 -2.51
CA GLN A 220 -3.26 -5.19 -3.09
C GLN A 220 -4.05 -4.14 -2.28
N GLU A 221 -4.17 -4.32 -0.97
CA GLU A 221 -4.86 -3.37 -0.09
C GLU A 221 -4.25 -1.96 -0.15
N ILE A 222 -2.91 -1.87 -0.23
CA ILE A 222 -2.23 -0.58 -0.41
C ILE A 222 -2.58 0.03 -1.77
N HIS A 223 -2.70 -0.75 -2.84
CA HIS A 223 -3.10 -0.20 -4.12
C HIS A 223 -4.56 0.25 -4.13
N GLU A 224 -5.46 -0.51 -3.54
CA GLU A 224 -6.89 -0.20 -3.46
C GLU A 224 -7.16 1.07 -2.63
N HIS A 225 -6.62 1.14 -1.41
CA HIS A 225 -6.80 2.30 -0.54
C HIS A 225 -6.20 3.59 -1.15
N ARG A 226 -5.08 3.49 -1.87
CA ARG A 226 -4.51 4.61 -2.62
C ARG A 226 -5.49 5.14 -3.69
N ASN A 227 -6.15 4.23 -4.40
CA ASN A 227 -7.08 4.60 -5.46
C ASN A 227 -8.33 5.28 -4.88
N ILE A 228 -8.87 4.76 -3.76
CA ILE A 228 -10.00 5.35 -3.04
C ILE A 228 -9.68 6.78 -2.59
N LEU A 229 -8.55 7.00 -1.90
CA LEU A 229 -8.13 8.34 -1.46
C LEU A 229 -7.93 9.30 -2.63
N SER A 230 -7.41 8.80 -3.76
CA SER A 230 -7.19 9.62 -4.96
C SER A 230 -8.52 10.02 -5.61
N GLN A 231 -9.48 9.11 -5.66
CA GLN A 231 -10.82 9.37 -6.19
C GLN A 231 -11.58 10.36 -5.29
N GLN A 232 -11.60 10.15 -3.98
CA GLN A 232 -12.24 11.06 -3.02
C GLN A 232 -11.72 12.49 -3.17
N LEU A 233 -10.40 12.65 -3.35
CA LEU A 233 -9.78 13.97 -3.54
C LEU A 233 -10.15 14.59 -4.90
N ALA A 234 -10.28 13.78 -5.96
CA ALA A 234 -10.74 14.24 -7.26
C ALA A 234 -12.21 14.70 -7.21
N ASP A 235 -13.07 13.94 -6.55
CA ASP A 235 -14.50 14.26 -6.38
C ASP A 235 -14.69 15.54 -5.55
N LEU A 236 -13.95 15.69 -4.44
CA LEU A 236 -13.96 16.91 -3.64
C LEU A 236 -13.48 18.13 -4.45
N LYS A 237 -12.47 17.98 -5.30
CA LYS A 237 -12.01 19.04 -6.20
C LYS A 237 -13.04 19.39 -7.28
N LEU A 238 -13.71 18.39 -7.86
CA LEU A 238 -14.75 18.59 -8.88
C LEU A 238 -15.98 19.28 -8.28
N SER A 239 -16.40 18.88 -7.08
CA SER A 239 -17.46 19.53 -6.30
C SER A 239 -17.10 20.99 -5.98
N GLY A 240 -15.86 21.23 -5.53
CA GLY A 240 -15.34 22.58 -5.32
C GLY A 240 -15.31 23.44 -6.60
N ARG A 241 -14.92 22.87 -7.75
CA ARG A 241 -14.89 23.56 -9.05
C ARG A 241 -16.28 23.90 -9.59
N SER A 242 -17.24 22.98 -9.47
CA SER A 242 -18.62 23.20 -9.89
C SER A 242 -19.27 24.34 -9.10
N ARG A 243 -18.91 24.50 -7.81
CA ARG A 243 -19.35 25.62 -6.96
C ARG A 243 -18.55 26.91 -7.20
N SER A 244 -17.27 26.83 -7.54
CA SER A 244 -16.49 27.97 -8.04
C SER A 244 -17.14 28.59 -9.29
N MET A 245 -17.71 27.77 -10.18
CA MET A 245 -18.49 28.24 -11.33
C MET A 245 -19.78 28.97 -10.91
N VAL A 246 -20.46 28.50 -9.85
CA VAL A 246 -21.60 29.20 -9.24
C VAL A 246 -21.16 30.54 -8.60
N ARG A 247 -20.00 30.57 -7.95
CA ARG A 247 -19.41 31.80 -7.39
C ARG A 247 -18.98 32.78 -8.47
N GLN A 248 -18.41 32.32 -9.58
CA GLN A 248 -18.13 33.15 -10.74
C GLN A 248 -19.42 33.75 -11.32
N ARG A 249 -20.53 32.99 -11.28
CA ARG A 249 -21.85 33.50 -11.67
C ARG A 249 -22.40 34.52 -10.67
N LEU A 250 -22.29 34.28 -9.36
CA LEU A 250 -22.67 35.24 -8.31
C LEU A 250 -21.87 36.54 -8.39
N THR A 251 -20.56 36.48 -8.59
CA THR A 251 -19.71 37.69 -8.77
C THR A 251 -19.96 38.43 -10.07
N THR A 252 -20.51 37.75 -11.08
CA THR A 252 -20.97 38.39 -12.33
C THR A 252 -22.32 39.07 -12.10
N LEU A 253 -23.24 38.41 -11.39
CA LEU A 253 -24.53 38.95 -10.97
C LEU A 253 -24.37 40.18 -10.05
N ASP A 254 -23.45 40.15 -9.08
CA ASP A 254 -23.12 41.30 -8.21
C ASP A 254 -22.61 42.50 -9.04
N ARG A 255 -21.74 42.24 -10.02
CA ARG A 255 -21.29 43.27 -10.97
C ARG A 255 -22.42 43.85 -11.80
N ASP A 256 -23.34 43.00 -12.26
CA ASP A 256 -24.51 43.45 -13.01
C ASP A 256 -25.48 44.27 -12.14
N CYS A 257 -25.67 43.91 -10.87
CA CYS A 257 -26.44 44.69 -9.90
C CYS A 257 -25.81 46.07 -9.67
N ARG A 258 -24.51 46.14 -9.37
CA ARG A 258 -23.80 47.44 -9.20
C ARG A 258 -23.89 48.32 -10.44
N ARG A 259 -23.79 47.75 -11.64
CA ARG A 259 -23.97 48.51 -12.89
C ARG A 259 -25.38 49.09 -13.01
N LEU A 260 -26.40 48.34 -12.60
CA LEU A 260 -27.80 48.81 -12.61
C LEU A 260 -28.03 49.89 -11.54
N GLU A 261 -27.41 49.76 -10.36
CA GLU A 261 -27.42 50.81 -9.32
C GLU A 261 -26.75 52.09 -9.80
N GLU A 262 -25.61 52.01 -10.47
CA GLU A 262 -24.95 53.17 -11.08
C GLU A 262 -25.81 53.82 -12.17
N GLN A 263 -26.54 53.04 -12.96
CA GLN A 263 -27.48 53.57 -13.97
C GLN A 263 -28.67 54.27 -13.31
N LEU A 264 -29.22 53.70 -12.23
CA LEU A 264 -30.26 54.35 -11.43
C LEU A 264 -29.76 55.64 -10.78
N ALA A 265 -28.53 55.65 -10.25
CA ALA A 265 -27.91 56.84 -9.67
C ALA A 265 -27.67 57.93 -10.73
N ARG A 266 -27.26 57.58 -11.95
CA ARG A 266 -27.13 58.53 -13.08
C ARG A 266 -28.48 59.10 -13.50
N ILE A 267 -29.53 58.28 -13.51
CA ILE A 267 -30.89 58.73 -13.79
C ILE A 267 -31.36 59.68 -12.68
N ALA A 268 -31.16 59.33 -11.41
CA ALA A 268 -31.49 60.17 -10.26
C ALA A 268 -30.71 61.50 -10.25
N HIS A 269 -29.42 61.49 -10.63
CA HIS A 269 -28.62 62.71 -10.75
C HIS A 269 -29.09 63.59 -11.92
N ARG A 270 -29.46 62.98 -13.06
CA ARG A 270 -30.09 63.70 -14.17
C ARG A 270 -31.45 64.27 -13.77
N PHE A 271 -32.21 63.61 -12.88
CA PHE A 271 -33.43 64.17 -12.29
C PHE A 271 -33.15 65.36 -11.35
N SER A 272 -32.00 65.42 -10.66
CA SER A 272 -31.59 66.58 -9.86
C SER A 272 -31.19 67.80 -10.71
N ASP A 273 -30.60 67.58 -11.89
CA ASP A 273 -30.26 68.67 -12.83
C ASP A 273 -31.50 69.28 -13.52
N PHE A 274 -32.63 68.56 -13.57
CA PHE A 274 -33.88 69.04 -14.17
C PHE A 274 -34.83 69.78 -13.20
N GLY A 275 -34.40 70.05 -11.95
CA GLY A 275 -35.10 70.99 -11.06
C GLY A 275 -36.58 70.69 -10.78
N VAL A 276 -36.96 69.42 -10.59
CA VAL A 276 -38.35 69.09 -10.21
C VAL A 276 -38.49 69.08 -8.68
N PHE A 277 -38.92 70.23 -8.16
CA PHE A 277 -39.30 70.43 -6.77
C PHE A 277 -40.49 69.52 -6.41
N ARG A 278 -40.30 68.55 -5.51
CA ARG A 278 -41.40 67.78 -4.91
C ARG A 278 -42.18 68.71 -3.98
N ARG A 279 -43.37 69.17 -4.37
CA ARG A 279 -44.32 69.83 -3.46
C ARG A 279 -45.74 69.24 -3.56
N ARG A 280 -46.18 68.76 -2.40
CA ARG A 280 -47.53 68.78 -1.81
C ARG A 280 -48.64 67.94 -2.44
N ASP A 281 -49.60 67.42 -1.69
CA ASP A 281 -49.82 67.17 -0.26
C ASP A 281 -51.20 66.46 -0.18
N LEU A 282 -51.36 65.57 0.81
CA LEU A 282 -52.53 65.38 1.69
C LEU A 282 -53.97 65.19 1.16
N SER A 283 -54.66 64.32 1.92
CA SER A 283 -56.12 64.08 2.06
C SER A 283 -56.74 63.11 1.04
N GLU A 284 -57.60 62.16 1.40
CA GLU A 284 -58.57 62.02 2.50
C GLU A 284 -58.58 60.55 3.01
N ALA A 285 -58.48 60.26 4.32
CA ALA A 285 -59.55 60.22 5.34
C ALA A 285 -60.60 59.10 5.15
N THR A 286 -60.40 57.95 5.79
CA THR A 286 -61.26 57.37 6.84
C THR A 286 -60.54 56.22 7.54
#